data_AF-A0A7C0ZU46-F1
#
_entry.id   AF-A0A7C0ZU46-F1
#
_cell.length_a   1.000
_cell.length_b   1.000
_cell.length_c   1.000
_cell.angle_alpha   90.00
_cell.angle_beta   90.00
_cell.angle_gamma   90.00
#
_symmetry.space_group_name_H-M   'P 1'
#
loop_
_entity.id
_entity.type
_entity.pdbx_description
1 polymer ?
#
loop_
_entity_poly.entity_id
_entity_poly.type
_entity_poly.pdbx_seq_one_letter_code
_entity_poly.pdbx_strand_id
1 'polypeptide(L)'
;MLYALLDKIFSPILALNPAVSLTIIAFIISLILILSYKKLVNREVLIQTKKRLKKLREMAIDAQKSKDLTRIEVITKEMMNLNKLYIKEAIKPLIVSVIVLIVFFPWISHRFGGKVVLRLPIKTGKFGDILVGNGLGWVGWYIIVSLVVSWFLKKLFGVTT
;
A
#
# COMPACT_ATOMS: atom_id res chain seq x y z
N MET A 1 7.87 -25.29 -0.61
CA MET A 1 8.14 -25.08 0.84
C MET A 1 7.37 -23.89 1.41
N LEU A 2 7.46 -22.68 0.83
CA LEU A 2 6.75 -21.49 1.32
C LEU A 2 5.22 -21.67 1.40
N TYR A 3 4.59 -22.23 0.36
CA TYR A 3 3.14 -22.43 0.34
C TYR A 3 2.67 -23.40 1.42
N ALA A 4 3.39 -24.52 1.61
CA ALA A 4 3.08 -25.49 2.67
C ALA A 4 3.22 -24.87 4.08
N LEU A 5 4.18 -23.97 4.28
CA LEU A 5 4.32 -23.23 5.53
C LEU A 5 3.12 -22.30 5.75
N LEU A 6 2.74 -21.53 4.74
CA LEU A 6 1.57 -20.65 4.80
C LEU A 6 0.29 -21.45 5.02
N ASP A 7 0.11 -22.58 4.33
CA ASP A 7 -1.06 -23.46 4.51
C ASP A 7 -1.12 -24.02 5.93
N LYS A 8 0.03 -24.37 6.53
CA LYS A 8 0.09 -24.83 7.93
C LYS A 8 -0.28 -23.72 8.92
N ILE A 9 0.24 -22.51 8.72
CA ILE A 9 -0.03 -21.35 9.58
C ILE A 9 -1.50 -20.94 9.48
N PHE A 10 -2.04 -20.87 8.26
CA PHE A 10 -3.39 -20.40 8.00
C PHE A 10 -4.44 -21.53 7.97
N SER A 11 -4.05 -22.79 8.19
CA SER A 11 -4.93 -23.97 8.19
C SER A 11 -6.29 -23.76 8.89
N PRO A 12 -6.36 -23.27 10.14
CA PRO A 12 -7.64 -23.08 10.82
C PRO A 12 -8.52 -22.02 10.14
N ILE A 13 -7.92 -21.01 9.52
CA ILE A 13 -8.62 -19.95 8.79
C ILE A 13 -9.08 -20.46 7.42
N LEU A 14 -8.29 -21.32 6.76
CA LEU A 14 -8.59 -21.90 5.45
C LEU A 14 -9.68 -22.96 5.47
N ALA A 15 -10.07 -23.45 6.65
CA ALA A 15 -11.21 -24.36 6.84
C ALA A 15 -12.57 -23.63 6.81
N LEU A 16 -12.58 -22.30 6.96
CA LEU A 16 -13.78 -21.48 6.90
C LEU A 16 -14.27 -21.30 5.46
N ASN A 17 -15.42 -20.64 5.30
CA ASN A 17 -15.92 -20.22 3.99
C ASN A 17 -14.85 -19.37 3.27
N PRO A 18 -14.59 -19.59 1.97
CA PRO A 18 -13.60 -18.84 1.20
C PRO A 18 -13.66 -17.32 1.35
N ALA A 19 -14.86 -16.74 1.42
CA ALA A 19 -15.04 -15.30 1.61
C ALA A 19 -14.51 -14.84 2.97
N VAL A 20 -14.88 -15.54 4.05
CA VAL A 20 -14.46 -15.23 5.43
C VAL A 20 -12.95 -15.46 5.60
N SER A 21 -12.43 -16.58 5.08
CA SER A 21 -11.00 -16.87 5.09
C SER A 21 -10.20 -15.76 4.43
N LEU A 22 -10.60 -15.33 3.22
CA LEU A 22 -9.89 -14.30 2.48
C LEU A 22 -10.01 -12.92 3.14
N THR A 23 -11.15 -12.61 3.78
CA THR A 23 -11.31 -11.37 4.56
C THR A 23 -10.39 -11.35 5.77
N ILE A 24 -10.28 -12.44 6.52
CA ILE A 24 -9.37 -12.54 7.68
C ILE A 24 -7.91 -12.43 7.22
N ILE A 25 -7.53 -13.12 6.13
CA ILE A 25 -6.18 -13.04 5.57
C ILE A 25 -5.86 -11.60 5.13
N ALA A 26 -6.77 -10.94 4.42
CA ALA A 26 -6.60 -9.56 3.98
C ALA A 26 -6.46 -8.59 5.16
N PHE A 27 -7.21 -8.82 6.24
CA PHE A 27 -7.09 -8.05 7.48
C PHE A 27 -5.72 -8.25 8.14
N ILE A 28 -5.23 -9.49 8.26
CA ILE A 28 -3.90 -9.80 8.82
C ILE A 28 -2.80 -9.16 7.98
N ILE A 29 -2.86 -9.28 6.65
CA ILE A 29 -1.93 -8.65 5.72
C ILE A 29 -1.92 -7.12 5.93
N SER A 30 -3.10 -6.52 5.99
CA SER A 30 -3.24 -5.08 6.21
C SER A 30 -2.64 -4.64 7.55
N LEU A 31 -2.87 -5.42 8.61
CA LEU A 31 -2.30 -5.18 9.93
C LEU A 31 -0.76 -5.25 9.91
N ILE A 32 -0.19 -6.27 9.25
CA ILE A 32 1.27 -6.41 9.07
C ILE A 32 1.83 -5.18 8.35
N LEU A 33 1.19 -4.72 7.28
CA LEU A 33 1.60 -3.53 6.54
C LEU A 33 1.63 -2.30 7.45
N ILE A 34 0.55 -2.05 8.20
CA ILE A 34 0.45 -0.89 9.10
C ILE A 34 1.52 -0.93 10.19
N LEU A 35 1.70 -2.06 10.85
CA LEU A 35 2.69 -2.21 11.92
C LEU A 35 4.10 -1.99 11.38
N SER A 36 4.39 -2.55 10.21
CA SER A 36 5.65 -2.35 9.50
C SER A 36 5.86 -0.88 9.14
N TYR A 37 4.85 -0.20 8.60
CA TYR A 37 4.92 1.23 8.29
C TYR A 37 5.19 2.08 9.52
N LYS A 38 4.48 1.82 10.62
CA LYS A 38 4.65 2.57 11.86
C LYS A 38 6.06 2.41 12.43
N LYS A 39 6.67 1.23 12.29
CA LYS A 39 8.00 0.93 12.81
C LYS A 39 9.14 1.40 11.90
N LEU A 40 8.97 1.30 10.59
CA LEU A 40 10.06 1.53 9.63
C LEU A 40 10.18 2.98 9.17
N VAL A 41 9.08 3.74 9.16
CA VAL A 41 9.05 5.11 8.63
C VAL A 41 9.30 6.13 9.73
N ASN A 42 10.34 6.95 9.57
CA ASN A 42 10.53 8.10 10.43
C ASN A 42 9.68 9.28 9.96
N ARG A 43 8.53 9.49 10.62
CA ARG A 43 7.56 10.55 10.29
C ARG A 43 8.15 11.95 10.45
N GLU A 44 9.00 12.15 11.46
CA GLU A 44 9.63 13.44 11.71
C GLU A 44 10.56 13.83 10.57
N VAL A 45 11.41 12.88 10.12
CA VAL A 45 12.30 13.10 8.96
C VAL A 45 11.51 13.46 7.71
N LEU A 46 10.38 12.79 7.45
CA LEU A 46 9.53 13.12 6.29
C LEU A 46 8.96 14.55 6.38
N ILE A 47 8.42 14.94 7.54
CA ILE A 47 7.83 16.27 7.76
C ILE A 47 8.91 17.36 7.65
N GLN A 48 10.03 17.18 8.33
CA GLN A 48 11.14 18.14 8.32
C GLN A 48 11.73 18.28 6.90
N THR A 49 11.95 17.18 6.19
CA THR A 49 12.48 17.19 4.82
C THR A 49 11.52 17.89 3.86
N LYS A 50 10.21 17.64 3.97
CA LYS A 50 9.19 18.33 3.16
C LYS A 50 9.18 19.84 3.42
N LYS A 51 9.30 20.26 4.69
CA LYS A 51 9.40 21.68 5.08
C LYS A 51 10.67 22.33 4.51
N ARG A 52 11.83 21.67 4.61
CA ARG A 52 13.11 22.20 4.10
C ARG A 52 13.13 22.27 2.56
N LEU A 53 12.57 21.27 1.88
CA LEU A 53 12.38 21.30 0.42
C LEU A 53 11.49 22.48 -0.02
N LYS A 54 10.44 22.81 0.74
CA LYS A 54 9.61 23.99 0.45
C LYS A 54 10.41 25.29 0.56
N LYS A 55 11.17 25.47 1.65
CA LYS A 55 12.04 26.64 1.83
C LYS A 55 13.11 26.76 0.73
N LEU A 56 13.73 25.65 0.34
CA LEU A 56 14.72 25.63 -0.74
C LEU A 56 14.11 26.00 -2.09
N ARG A 57 12.86 25.59 -2.38
CA ARG A 57 12.15 26.02 -3.59
C ARG A 57 11.88 27.52 -3.61
N GLU A 58 11.49 28.11 -2.47
CA GLU A 58 11.30 29.56 -2.34
C GLU A 58 12.62 30.30 -2.58
N MET A 59 13.71 29.87 -1.93
CA MET A 59 15.05 30.46 -2.14
C MET A 59 15.55 30.28 -3.58
N ALA A 60 15.21 29.17 -4.25
CA ALA A 60 15.57 28.94 -5.65
C ALA A 60 14.89 29.95 -6.58
N ILE A 61 13.62 30.28 -6.33
CA ILE A 61 12.88 31.29 -7.09
C ILE A 61 13.53 32.67 -6.92
N ASP A 62 13.94 33.01 -5.71
CA ASP A 62 14.60 34.30 -5.44
C ASP A 62 16.00 34.36 -6.09
N ALA A 63 16.78 33.29 -6.00
CA ALA A 63 18.09 33.19 -6.65
C ALA A 63 18.00 33.24 -8.20
N GLN A 64 16.91 32.71 -8.77
CA GLN A 64 16.61 32.83 -10.21
C GLN A 64 16.33 34.29 -10.61
N LYS A 65 15.57 35.03 -9.80
CA LYS A 65 15.30 36.46 -10.05
C LYS A 65 16.58 37.29 -10.00
N SER A 66 17.50 36.97 -9.09
CA SER A 66 18.79 37.65 -8.96
C SER A 66 19.88 37.14 -9.92
N LYS A 67 19.57 36.17 -10.80
CA LYS A 67 20.52 35.51 -11.73
C LYS A 67 21.81 34.99 -11.07
N ASP A 68 21.71 34.58 -9.81
CA ASP A 68 22.85 34.08 -9.03
C ASP A 68 23.05 32.58 -9.32
N LEU A 69 23.82 32.29 -10.37
CA LEU A 69 24.08 30.92 -10.83
C LEU A 69 24.76 30.07 -9.75
N THR A 70 25.66 30.66 -8.96
CA THR A 70 26.36 29.94 -7.89
C THR A 70 25.41 29.49 -6.79
N ARG A 71 24.49 30.37 -6.38
CA ARG A 71 23.48 30.06 -5.37
C ARG A 71 22.44 29.06 -5.88
N ILE A 72 22.07 29.11 -7.16
CA ILE A 72 21.21 28.12 -7.79
C ILE A 72 21.84 26.73 -7.74
N GLU A 73 23.14 26.60 -8.02
CA GLU A 73 23.83 25.31 -7.99
C GLU A 73 23.84 24.72 -6.56
N VAL A 74 24.15 25.53 -5.55
CA VAL A 74 24.15 25.12 -4.14
C VAL A 74 22.75 24.66 -3.71
N ILE A 75 21.72 25.45 -3.98
CA ILE A 75 20.33 25.11 -3.65
C ILE A 75 19.91 23.81 -4.34
N THR A 76 20.29 23.61 -5.60
CA THR A 76 19.96 22.40 -6.36
C THR A 76 20.63 21.16 -5.79
N LYS A 77 21.92 21.25 -5.42
CA LYS A 77 22.63 20.16 -4.75
C LYS A 77 21.98 19.80 -3.42
N GLU A 78 21.59 20.80 -2.63
CA GLU A 78 20.93 20.58 -1.35
C GLU A 78 19.53 19.95 -1.51
N MET A 79 18.74 20.43 -2.48
CA MET A 79 17.46 19.81 -2.84
C MET A 79 17.64 18.34 -3.25
N MET A 80 18.66 18.02 -4.04
CA MET A 80 18.95 16.65 -4.43
C MET A 80 19.26 15.76 -3.22
N ASN A 81 20.07 16.23 -2.28
CA ASN A 81 20.40 15.49 -1.07
C ASN A 81 19.17 15.25 -0.18
N LEU A 82 18.32 16.27 -0.02
CA LEU A 82 17.07 16.13 0.73
C LEU A 82 16.05 15.23 0.01
N ASN A 83 15.97 15.31 -1.32
CA ASN A 83 15.13 14.40 -2.10
C ASN A 83 15.59 12.94 -1.91
N LYS A 84 16.90 12.67 -1.89
CA LYS A 84 17.42 11.32 -1.57
C LYS A 84 16.96 10.84 -0.19
N LEU A 85 17.05 11.70 0.83
CA LEU A 85 16.58 11.38 2.18
C LEU A 85 15.06 11.13 2.21
N TYR A 86 14.28 12.00 1.58
CA TYR A 86 12.82 11.87 1.47
C TYR A 86 12.45 10.55 0.78
N ILE A 87 13.04 10.28 -0.38
CA ILE A 87 12.79 9.06 -1.17
C ILE A 87 13.16 7.83 -0.34
N LYS A 88 14.31 7.83 0.35
CA LYS A 88 14.73 6.72 1.20
C LYS A 88 13.67 6.40 2.25
N GLU A 89 13.16 7.40 2.96
CA GLU A 89 12.10 7.21 3.97
C GLU A 89 10.77 6.81 3.34
N ALA A 90 10.42 7.37 2.18
CA ALA A 90 9.17 7.08 1.47
C ALA A 90 9.16 5.70 0.76
N ILE A 91 10.33 5.14 0.43
CA ILE A 91 10.44 3.82 -0.22
C ILE A 91 10.38 2.68 0.80
N LYS A 92 10.83 2.88 2.04
CA LYS A 92 10.70 1.85 3.11
C LYS A 92 9.30 1.21 3.18
N PRO A 93 8.19 1.96 3.21
CA PRO A 93 6.87 1.36 3.21
C PRO A 93 6.61 0.59 1.91
N LEU A 94 6.95 1.18 0.76
CA LEU A 94 6.72 0.54 -0.54
C LEU A 94 7.42 -0.83 -0.65
N ILE A 95 8.66 -0.95 -0.17
CA ILE A 95 9.39 -2.23 -0.18
C ILE A 95 8.64 -3.28 0.62
N VAL A 96 8.12 -2.94 1.80
CA VAL A 96 7.31 -3.88 2.59
C VAL A 96 6.07 -4.31 1.83
N SER A 97 5.35 -3.37 1.20
CA SER A 97 4.18 -3.68 0.36
C SER A 97 4.50 -4.67 -0.74
N VAL A 98 5.61 -4.44 -1.45
CA VAL A 98 6.04 -5.30 -2.55
C VAL A 98 6.41 -6.69 -2.04
N ILE A 99 7.13 -6.79 -0.92
CA ILE A 99 7.47 -8.08 -0.28
C ILE A 99 6.19 -8.83 0.10
N VAL A 100 5.26 -8.16 0.76
CA VAL A 100 3.96 -8.75 1.13
C VAL A 100 3.20 -9.21 -0.10
N LEU A 101 3.17 -8.42 -1.16
CA LEU A 101 2.53 -8.80 -2.42
C LEU A 101 3.20 -10.06 -3.01
N ILE A 102 4.52 -10.06 -3.17
CA ILE A 102 5.26 -11.19 -3.76
C ILE A 102 5.08 -12.49 -2.94
N VAL A 103 4.97 -12.38 -1.61
CA VAL A 103 4.78 -13.55 -0.74
C VAL A 103 3.32 -14.04 -0.76
N PHE A 104 2.36 -13.15 -0.56
CA PHE A 104 0.96 -13.53 -0.33
C PHE A 104 0.14 -13.64 -1.61
N PHE A 105 0.34 -12.80 -2.63
CA PHE A 105 -0.49 -12.85 -3.84
C PHE A 105 -0.38 -14.18 -4.60
N PRO A 106 0.83 -14.71 -4.88
CA PRO A 106 0.96 -15.99 -5.57
C PRO A 106 0.33 -17.14 -4.78
N TRP A 107 0.46 -17.11 -3.45
CA TRP A 107 -0.14 -18.12 -2.57
C TRP A 107 -1.67 -18.04 -2.53
N ILE A 108 -2.25 -16.84 -2.41
CA ILE A 108 -3.70 -16.64 -2.48
C ILE A 108 -4.22 -17.07 -3.85
N SER A 109 -3.52 -16.71 -4.94
CA SER A 109 -3.85 -17.14 -6.29
C SER A 109 -3.82 -18.66 -6.43
N HIS A 110 -2.84 -19.34 -5.84
CA HIS A 110 -2.78 -20.80 -5.84
C HIS A 110 -3.95 -21.44 -5.06
N ARG A 111 -4.32 -20.87 -3.91
CA ARG A 111 -5.34 -21.44 -3.00
C ARG A 111 -6.79 -21.16 -3.42
N PHE A 112 -7.03 -19.97 -3.96
CA PHE A 112 -8.36 -19.44 -4.30
C PHE A 112 -8.54 -19.20 -5.81
N GLY A 113 -7.50 -19.43 -6.62
CA GLY A 113 -7.58 -19.39 -8.08
C GLY A 113 -8.61 -20.36 -8.63
N GLY A 114 -9.38 -19.91 -9.62
CA GLY A 114 -10.47 -20.69 -10.21
C GLY A 114 -11.70 -20.87 -9.32
N LYS A 115 -11.71 -20.35 -8.09
CA LYS A 115 -12.87 -20.41 -7.18
C LYS A 115 -13.62 -19.09 -7.17
N VAL A 116 -14.94 -19.18 -7.27
CA VAL A 116 -15.83 -18.06 -6.96
C VAL A 116 -15.83 -17.90 -5.44
N VAL A 117 -15.26 -16.80 -4.96
CA VAL A 117 -15.14 -16.49 -3.53
C VAL A 117 -16.46 -15.96 -2.98
N LEU A 118 -17.17 -15.13 -3.75
CA LEU A 118 -18.49 -14.64 -3.38
C LEU A 118 -19.42 -14.64 -4.58
N ARG A 119 -20.60 -15.24 -4.45
CA ARG A 119 -21.70 -15.05 -5.41
C ARG A 119 -22.50 -13.83 -4.95
N LEU A 120 -22.60 -12.82 -5.80
CA LEU A 120 -23.37 -11.63 -5.48
C LEU A 120 -24.87 -11.94 -5.62
N PRO A 121 -25.72 -11.56 -4.65
CA PRO A 121 -27.17 -11.71 -4.77
C PRO A 121 -27.82 -10.68 -5.69
N ILE A 122 -27.03 -9.79 -6.30
CA ILE A 122 -27.47 -8.63 -7.08
C ILE A 122 -27.12 -8.88 -8.55
N LYS A 123 -28.07 -8.69 -9.46
CA LYS A 123 -27.79 -8.73 -10.91
C LYS A 123 -26.87 -7.56 -11.26
N THR A 124 -25.64 -7.85 -11.61
CA THR A 124 -24.57 -6.87 -11.80
C THR A 124 -24.67 -6.04 -13.09
N GLY A 125 -25.71 -6.28 -13.91
CA GLY A 125 -25.91 -5.60 -15.19
C GLY A 125 -24.81 -5.95 -16.20
N LYS A 126 -24.98 -5.56 -17.47
CA LYS A 126 -24.04 -5.95 -18.54
C LYS A 126 -22.58 -5.59 -18.24
N PHE A 127 -22.32 -4.48 -17.55
CA PHE A 127 -20.96 -4.07 -17.20
C PHE A 127 -20.38 -4.88 -16.04
N GLY A 128 -21.17 -5.16 -15.01
CA GLY A 128 -20.68 -5.95 -13.88
C GLY A 128 -20.59 -7.45 -14.21
N ASP A 129 -21.42 -7.96 -15.12
CA ASP A 129 -21.29 -9.33 -15.63
C ASP A 129 -20.00 -9.51 -16.48
N ILE A 130 -19.50 -8.46 -17.12
CA ILE A 130 -18.19 -8.46 -17.84
C ILE A 130 -17.01 -8.46 -16.85
N LEU A 131 -17.12 -7.72 -15.75
CA LEU A 131 -16.02 -7.57 -14.78
C LEU A 131 -15.99 -8.66 -13.70
N VAL A 132 -17.15 -9.20 -13.34
CA VAL A 132 -17.36 -10.09 -12.20
C VAL A 132 -18.09 -11.38 -12.59
N GLY A 133 -18.77 -11.43 -13.74
CA GLY A 133 -19.55 -12.60 -14.15
C GLY A 133 -20.61 -12.98 -13.11
N ASN A 134 -20.86 -14.28 -12.95
CA ASN A 134 -21.79 -14.82 -11.95
C ASN A 134 -21.20 -14.87 -10.51
N GLY A 135 -20.01 -14.30 -10.27
CA GLY A 135 -19.44 -14.23 -8.93
C GLY A 135 -18.00 -13.71 -8.86
N LEU A 136 -17.69 -13.03 -7.76
CA LEU A 136 -16.39 -12.44 -7.46
C LEU A 136 -15.32 -13.52 -7.24
N GLY A 137 -14.28 -13.46 -8.07
CA GLY A 137 -13.03 -14.16 -7.82
C GLY A 137 -12.23 -13.53 -6.67
N TRP A 138 -11.14 -14.19 -6.28
CA TRP A 138 -10.31 -13.78 -5.16
C TRP A 138 -9.69 -12.38 -5.31
N VAL A 139 -9.29 -11.98 -6.53
CA VAL A 139 -8.71 -10.65 -6.78
C VAL A 139 -9.73 -9.55 -6.50
N GLY A 140 -10.93 -9.67 -7.07
CA GLY A 140 -11.99 -8.68 -6.88
C GLY A 140 -12.45 -8.62 -5.42
N TRP A 141 -12.57 -9.77 -4.74
CA TRP A 141 -12.90 -9.80 -3.31
C TRP A 141 -11.81 -9.12 -2.46
N TYR A 142 -10.53 -9.42 -2.73
CA TYR A 142 -9.41 -8.77 -2.05
C TYR A 142 -9.44 -7.25 -2.24
N ILE A 143 -9.71 -6.75 -3.45
CA ILE A 143 -9.81 -5.30 -3.71
C ILE A 143 -10.93 -4.69 -2.86
N ILE A 144 -12.14 -5.25 -2.88
CA ILE A 144 -13.28 -4.74 -2.11
C ILE A 144 -12.93 -4.71 -0.61
N VAL A 145 -12.42 -5.82 -0.07
CA VAL A 145 -12.03 -5.90 1.34
C VAL A 145 -10.94 -4.88 1.65
N SER A 146 -9.93 -4.73 0.80
CA SER A 146 -8.85 -3.78 1.01
C SER A 146 -9.33 -2.33 1.04
N LEU A 147 -10.34 -1.97 0.24
CA LEU A 147 -10.94 -0.64 0.24
C LEU A 147 -11.70 -0.37 1.54
N VAL A 148 -12.52 -1.32 1.98
CA VAL A 148 -13.28 -1.23 3.24
C VAL A 148 -12.34 -1.16 4.44
N VAL A 149 -11.33 -2.04 4.47
CA VAL A 149 -10.30 -2.06 5.50
C VAL A 149 -9.52 -0.74 5.49
N SER A 150 -9.13 -0.22 4.32
CA SER A 150 -8.47 1.08 4.23
C SER A 150 -9.32 2.21 4.81
N TRP A 151 -10.62 2.22 4.54
CA TRP A 151 -11.55 3.19 5.12
C TRP A 151 -11.60 3.07 6.66
N PHE A 152 -11.72 1.85 7.17
CA PHE A 152 -11.77 1.58 8.61
C PHE A 152 -10.47 1.98 9.33
N LEU A 153 -9.32 1.66 8.74
CA LEU A 153 -8.01 1.96 9.31
C LEU A 153 -7.70 3.46 9.31
N LYS A 154 -8.12 4.20 8.27
CA LYS A 154 -8.01 5.67 8.26
C LYS A 154 -8.76 6.29 9.45
N LYS A 155 -9.96 5.77 9.76
CA LYS A 155 -10.76 6.21 10.90
C LYS A 155 -10.09 5.88 12.23
N LEU A 156 -9.50 4.68 12.36
CA LEU A 156 -8.81 4.25 13.59
C LEU A 156 -7.53 5.03 13.89
N PHE A 157 -6.72 5.31 12.87
CA PHE A 157 -5.41 5.93 13.07
C PHE A 157 -5.44 7.46 12.97
N GLY A 158 -6.60 8.07 12.71
CA GLY A 158 -6.74 9.53 12.56
C GLY A 158 -5.88 10.11 11.43
N VAL A 159 -5.45 9.26 10.47
CA VAL A 159 -4.64 9.69 9.32
C VAL A 159 -5.61 10.04 8.19
N THR A 160 -6.16 11.25 8.25
CA THR A 160 -6.69 11.93 7.07
C THR A 160 -5.49 12.41 6.25
N THR A 161 -5.10 11.62 5.24
CA THR A 161 -4.24 12.12 4.16
C THR A 161 -4.98 13.16 3.35
#